data_AF-A0A8S1MPX0-F1
#
_entry.id   AF-A0A8S1MPX0-F1
#
_cell.length_a   1.000
_cell.length_b   1.000
_cell.length_c   1.000
_cell.angle_alpha   90.00
_cell.angle_beta   90.00
_cell.angle_gamma   90.00
#
_symmetry.space_group_name_H-M   'P 1'
#
loop_
_entity.id
_entity.type
_entity.pdbx_description
1 polymer ?
#
loop_
_entity_poly.entity_id
_entity_poly.type
_entity_poly.pdbx_seq_one_letter_code
_entity_poly.pdbx_strand_id
1 'polypeptide(L)'
;MEFEKQLYRIHERILSGLVLRKIFKAGSYLFPILTILGLFLILLLQFREQYIGFLDQEKQEQFNNQTIYIFNITNAELQEKNESFLSMKFTINKSFLYMKNEFQQKYNFSVETHFIDVNFYMKGFNSILCLATNLETMFIIDFIDFFQENDIQLLNQHTNETWSWNVEQLKKSNVVAYDQRIYATVLTFIKCISGIFLQSILASIYMKMSIICTPILIIYVVSCMYICQNEDIQVQALIGAFPWVGQYLDILNRNNKFKQELLNSFIQMLILFYLLYFFQFSGYSGSIQLFAKSYPRGLSENFFSSFLLNEFVNIIFLRTRSSLYFVPKYIGLTYIIFIYYFETTTYGYYNLAFQICICLQFSIISYFLLYFEIAALDWSTMSPYTPSFDRPRVFYSPIFNMNWINDIPSLWTMFYPLCGRRFFQIQNLALVDNNLILLNNLLQQQDIDNVPAQVPILLVQDHLPQQQQINQPEIQIQDVQINQQFVINVDNILGNDQPLQQNQLL
;
A
#
# COMPACT_ATOMS: atom_id res chain seq x y z
N MET A 1 15.65 -4.74 17.62
CA MET A 1 14.50 -4.13 18.36
C MET A 1 14.56 -2.60 18.36
N GLU A 2 15.74 -2.01 18.58
CA GLU A 2 15.92 -0.54 18.64
C GLU A 2 15.41 0.23 17.43
N PHE A 3 15.59 -0.30 16.22
CA PHE A 3 15.04 0.28 15.00
C PHE A 3 13.49 0.47 15.06
N GLU A 4 12.76 -0.54 15.53
CA GLU A 4 11.30 -0.47 15.66
C GLU A 4 10.85 0.51 16.76
N LYS A 5 11.65 0.68 17.81
CA LYS A 5 11.42 1.68 18.85
C LYS A 5 11.57 3.10 18.32
N GLN A 6 12.55 3.34 17.45
CA GLN A 6 12.71 4.64 16.79
C GLN A 6 11.55 4.94 15.86
N LEU A 7 11.15 3.97 15.04
CA LEU A 7 9.95 4.12 14.23
C LEU A 7 8.71 4.37 15.11
N TYR A 8 8.60 3.73 16.28
CA TYR A 8 7.49 3.95 17.21
C TYR A 8 7.46 5.39 17.73
N ARG A 9 8.61 5.97 18.11
CA ARG A 9 8.70 7.39 18.51
C ARG A 9 8.23 8.33 17.40
N ILE A 10 8.62 8.04 16.16
CA ILE A 10 8.18 8.81 14.98
C ILE A 10 6.66 8.68 14.81
N HIS A 11 6.14 7.45 14.86
CA HIS A 11 4.72 7.15 14.80
C HIS A 11 3.91 7.91 15.88
N GLU A 12 4.32 7.83 17.14
CA GLU A 12 3.69 8.49 18.28
C GLU A 12 3.69 10.02 18.12
N ARG A 13 4.83 10.59 17.70
CA ARG A 13 4.96 12.04 17.45
C ARG A 13 4.07 12.51 16.30
N ILE A 14 3.96 11.71 15.24
CA ILE A 14 3.13 12.03 14.07
C ILE A 14 1.65 11.95 14.45
N LEU A 15 1.20 10.87 15.08
CA LEU A 15 -0.21 10.64 15.42
C LEU A 15 -0.72 11.46 16.60
N SER A 16 0.16 11.94 17.48
CA SER A 16 -0.22 12.88 18.55
C SER A 16 -0.47 14.31 18.02
N GLY A 17 -0.03 14.63 16.80
CA GLY A 17 -0.26 15.94 16.18
C GLY A 17 -1.74 16.22 15.88
N LEU A 18 -2.28 17.31 16.44
CA LEU A 18 -3.68 17.72 16.24
C LEU A 18 -4.06 17.93 14.76
N VAL A 19 -3.17 18.53 13.98
CA VAL A 19 -3.38 18.78 12.54
C VAL A 19 -3.56 17.46 11.80
N LEU A 20 -2.71 16.50 12.10
CA LEU A 20 -2.67 15.22 11.41
C LEU A 20 -3.89 14.35 11.75
N ARG A 21 -4.35 14.40 13.01
CA ARG A 21 -5.64 13.81 13.42
C ARG A 21 -6.82 14.42 12.65
N LYS A 22 -6.84 15.74 12.44
CA LYS A 22 -7.87 16.40 11.61
C LYS A 22 -7.81 15.96 10.15
N ILE A 23 -6.61 15.84 9.59
CA ILE A 23 -6.40 15.35 8.22
C ILE A 23 -6.94 13.93 8.06
N PHE A 24 -6.57 13.00 8.95
CA PHE A 24 -7.07 11.62 8.87
C PHE A 24 -8.57 11.52 9.12
N LYS A 25 -9.12 12.34 10.02
CA LYS A 25 -10.57 12.43 10.21
C LYS A 25 -11.26 12.89 8.92
N ALA A 26 -10.79 13.97 8.31
CA ALA A 26 -11.33 14.43 7.02
C ALA A 26 -11.18 13.37 5.92
N GLY A 27 -9.99 12.75 5.80
CA GLY A 27 -9.70 11.69 4.85
C GLY A 27 -10.61 10.47 4.99
N SER A 28 -10.91 10.06 6.23
CA SER A 28 -11.80 8.92 6.52
C SER A 28 -13.24 9.11 6.03
N TYR A 29 -13.69 10.35 5.80
CA TYR A 29 -14.99 10.66 5.20
C TYR A 29 -14.87 10.99 3.71
N LEU A 30 -13.87 11.77 3.34
CA LEU A 30 -13.68 12.27 1.97
C LEU A 30 -13.31 11.15 0.99
N PHE A 31 -12.37 10.27 1.35
CA PHE A 31 -11.95 9.20 0.45
C PHE A 31 -13.03 8.14 0.16
N PRO A 32 -13.85 7.68 1.12
CA PRO A 32 -14.98 6.81 0.80
C PRO A 32 -16.00 7.50 -0.11
N ILE A 33 -16.31 8.79 0.10
CA ILE A 33 -17.21 9.55 -0.78
C ILE A 33 -16.64 9.60 -2.20
N LEU A 34 -15.35 9.94 -2.36
CA LEU A 34 -14.68 9.93 -3.66
C LEU A 34 -14.68 8.54 -4.30
N THR A 35 -14.55 7.49 -3.49
CA THR A 35 -14.59 6.11 -3.97
C THR A 35 -15.98 5.75 -4.47
N ILE A 36 -17.04 6.08 -3.72
CA ILE A 36 -18.43 5.84 -4.12
C ILE A 36 -18.76 6.64 -5.39
N LEU A 37 -18.35 7.90 -5.45
CA LEU A 37 -18.53 8.75 -6.63
C LEU A 37 -17.78 8.18 -7.84
N GLY A 38 -16.55 7.69 -7.65
CA GLY A 38 -15.78 7.05 -8.71
C GLY A 38 -16.38 5.72 -9.18
N LEU A 39 -16.84 4.86 -8.26
CA LEU A 39 -17.55 3.63 -8.60
C LEU A 39 -18.86 3.91 -9.33
N PHE A 40 -19.58 4.94 -8.91
CA PHE A 40 -20.76 5.43 -9.59
C PHE A 40 -20.43 5.90 -11.02
N LEU A 41 -19.35 6.66 -11.20
CA LEU A 41 -18.87 7.04 -12.53
C LEU A 41 -18.52 5.82 -13.40
N ILE A 42 -17.81 4.82 -12.87
CA ILE A 42 -17.52 3.56 -13.59
C ILE A 42 -18.79 2.78 -13.94
N LEU A 43 -19.78 2.76 -13.07
CA LEU A 43 -21.05 2.07 -13.36
C LEU A 43 -21.82 2.82 -14.45
N LEU A 44 -21.88 4.14 -14.37
CA LEU A 44 -22.50 4.96 -15.41
C LEU A 44 -21.77 4.88 -16.75
N LEU A 45 -20.47 4.61 -16.74
CA LEU A 45 -19.70 4.34 -17.96
C LEU A 45 -20.21 3.12 -18.75
N GLN A 46 -20.88 2.16 -18.09
CA GLN A 46 -21.53 1.04 -18.80
C GLN A 46 -22.77 1.48 -19.59
N PHE A 47 -23.38 2.60 -19.20
CA PHE A 47 -24.57 3.17 -19.85
C PHE A 47 -24.22 4.30 -20.83
N ARG A 48 -22.94 4.44 -21.19
CA ARG A 48 -22.50 5.45 -22.15
C ARG A 48 -23.21 5.22 -23.49
N GLU A 49 -23.86 6.26 -24.00
CA GLU A 49 -24.28 6.27 -25.40
C GLU A 49 -23.01 6.21 -26.27
N GLN A 50 -22.87 5.13 -27.03
CA GLN A 50 -21.81 5.04 -28.05
C GLN A 50 -22.10 6.08 -29.11
N TYR A 51 -21.25 7.10 -29.23
CA TYR A 51 -21.40 8.10 -30.27
C TYR A 51 -20.68 7.61 -31.53
N ILE A 52 -21.44 6.81 -32.29
CA ILE A 52 -21.13 6.29 -33.62
C ILE A 52 -21.26 7.41 -34.68
N GLY A 53 -21.44 8.68 -34.28
CA GLY A 53 -21.67 9.80 -35.21
C GLY A 53 -20.57 10.03 -36.25
N PHE A 54 -19.34 9.56 -36.01
CA PHE A 54 -18.24 9.57 -36.99
C PHE A 54 -18.23 8.35 -37.94
N LEU A 55 -18.97 7.30 -37.60
CA LEU A 55 -18.98 5.99 -38.27
C LEU A 55 -20.22 5.77 -39.14
N ASP A 56 -21.31 6.50 -38.87
CA ASP A 56 -22.48 6.52 -39.74
C ASP A 56 -22.16 7.11 -41.13
N GLN A 57 -21.01 7.78 -41.28
CA GLN A 57 -20.59 8.40 -42.54
C GLN A 57 -19.73 7.51 -43.44
N GLU A 58 -19.02 6.50 -42.90
CA GLU A 58 -18.10 5.65 -43.67
C GLU A 58 -18.19 4.18 -43.23
N LYS A 59 -18.46 3.28 -44.20
CA LYS A 59 -18.41 1.84 -43.94
C LYS A 59 -16.96 1.41 -43.77
N GLN A 60 -16.69 0.47 -42.85
CA GLN A 60 -15.34 -0.10 -42.63
C GLN A 60 -14.63 -0.57 -43.90
N GLU A 61 -15.39 -1.02 -44.89
CA GLU A 61 -14.91 -1.47 -46.19
C GLU A 61 -14.20 -0.36 -47.01
N GLN A 62 -14.32 0.91 -46.62
CA GLN A 62 -13.72 2.05 -47.32
C GLN A 62 -12.29 2.35 -46.88
N PHE A 63 -11.80 1.78 -45.77
CA PHE A 63 -10.44 2.03 -45.30
C PHE A 63 -9.40 1.24 -46.14
N ASN A 64 -8.46 1.94 -46.76
CA ASN A 64 -7.43 1.37 -47.61
C ASN A 64 -6.14 1.09 -46.82
N ASN A 65 -5.54 -0.08 -47.04
CA ASN A 65 -4.28 -0.51 -46.42
C ASN A 65 -3.07 0.39 -46.75
N GLN A 66 -3.16 1.21 -47.79
CA GLN A 66 -2.09 2.12 -48.23
C GLN A 66 -2.24 3.56 -47.75
N THR A 67 -3.37 3.90 -47.13
CA THR A 67 -3.66 5.25 -46.66
C THR A 67 -3.28 5.41 -45.18
N ILE A 68 -2.74 6.58 -44.84
CA ILE A 68 -2.53 7.02 -43.47
C ILE A 68 -3.69 7.93 -43.09
N TYR A 69 -4.39 7.59 -42.02
CA TYR A 69 -5.53 8.35 -41.52
C TYR A 69 -5.09 9.21 -40.33
N ILE A 70 -5.46 10.49 -40.35
CA ILE A 70 -5.23 11.43 -39.25
C ILE A 70 -6.59 11.91 -38.75
N PHE A 71 -6.90 11.60 -37.50
CA PHE A 71 -8.11 12.03 -36.82
C PHE A 71 -7.78 13.20 -35.90
N ASN A 72 -8.30 14.39 -36.23
CA ASN A 72 -8.13 15.60 -35.45
C ASN A 72 -9.45 15.93 -34.75
N ILE A 73 -9.42 15.97 -33.41
CA ILE A 73 -10.57 16.42 -32.62
C ILE A 73 -10.42 17.92 -32.39
N THR A 74 -11.32 18.68 -33.00
CA THR A 74 -11.26 20.15 -33.08
C THR A 74 -12.60 20.77 -32.70
N ASN A 75 -12.59 22.07 -32.39
CA ASN A 75 -13.79 22.91 -32.44
C ASN A 75 -13.65 23.90 -33.59
N ALA A 76 -14.73 24.55 -34.03
CA ALA A 76 -14.71 25.52 -35.13
C ALA A 76 -13.60 26.58 -34.99
N GLU A 77 -13.41 27.11 -33.78
CA GLU A 77 -12.36 28.10 -33.49
C GLU A 77 -10.93 27.58 -33.63
N LEU A 78 -10.67 26.31 -33.26
CA LEU A 78 -9.35 25.71 -33.38
C LEU A 78 -9.07 25.23 -34.80
N GLN A 79 -10.12 24.82 -35.51
CA GLN A 79 -10.03 24.42 -36.91
C GLN A 79 -9.56 25.61 -37.78
N GLU A 80 -10.04 26.83 -37.51
CA GLU A 80 -9.54 28.05 -38.17
C GLU A 80 -8.04 28.30 -37.92
N LYS A 81 -7.51 27.83 -36.79
CA LYS A 81 -6.09 27.95 -36.41
C LYS A 81 -5.23 26.75 -36.83
N ASN A 82 -5.80 25.73 -37.46
CA ASN A 82 -5.16 24.42 -37.71
C ASN A 82 -4.63 23.76 -36.42
N GLU A 83 -5.28 24.00 -35.29
CA GLU A 83 -4.96 23.38 -34.00
C GLU A 83 -6.01 22.31 -33.65
N SER A 84 -5.62 21.33 -32.83
CA SER A 84 -6.50 20.26 -32.37
C SER A 84 -6.30 19.95 -30.90
N PHE A 85 -7.37 19.59 -30.21
CA PHE A 85 -7.29 19.09 -28.84
C PHE A 85 -6.60 17.72 -28.77
N LEU A 86 -6.85 16.87 -29.77
CA LEU A 86 -6.22 15.57 -29.91
C LEU A 86 -6.01 15.28 -31.40
N SER A 87 -4.83 14.77 -31.75
CA SER A 87 -4.52 14.29 -33.09
C SER A 87 -4.02 12.85 -33.02
N MET A 88 -4.75 11.94 -33.66
CA MET A 88 -4.48 10.50 -33.66
C MET A 88 -4.19 10.04 -35.08
N LYS A 89 -3.05 9.37 -35.26
CA LYS A 89 -2.66 8.74 -36.52
C LYS A 89 -3.01 7.26 -36.48
N PHE A 90 -3.67 6.79 -37.54
CA PHE A 90 -4.08 5.41 -37.73
C PHE A 90 -3.62 4.89 -39.08
N THR A 91 -3.30 3.61 -39.15
CA THR A 91 -3.12 2.88 -40.39
C THR A 91 -3.35 1.38 -40.15
N ILE A 92 -3.87 0.69 -41.15
CA ILE A 92 -4.02 -0.77 -41.10
C ILE A 92 -2.64 -1.44 -41.20
N ASN A 93 -1.70 -0.84 -41.94
CA ASN A 93 -0.34 -1.38 -42.05
C ASN A 93 0.58 -0.75 -41.00
N LYS A 94 0.89 -1.53 -39.96
CA LYS A 94 1.76 -1.17 -38.82
C LYS A 94 3.06 -0.46 -39.23
N SER A 95 3.65 -0.83 -40.37
CA SER A 95 4.91 -0.25 -40.84
C SER A 95 4.81 1.24 -41.23
N PHE A 96 3.63 1.73 -41.63
CA PHE A 96 3.43 3.11 -42.08
C PHE A 96 3.25 4.11 -40.93
N LEU A 97 2.90 3.64 -39.74
CA LEU A 97 2.64 4.50 -38.58
C LEU A 97 3.89 5.32 -38.20
N TYR A 98 5.06 4.66 -38.19
CA TYR A 98 6.34 5.24 -37.76
C TYR A 98 7.15 5.87 -38.90
N MET A 99 6.65 5.84 -40.14
CA MET A 99 7.37 6.46 -41.25
C MET A 99 7.46 7.98 -41.04
N LYS A 100 8.67 8.53 -41.20
CA LYS A 100 8.89 9.98 -41.20
C LYS A 100 8.15 10.64 -42.36
N ASN A 101 7.66 11.87 -42.16
CA ASN A 101 6.92 12.60 -43.18
C ASN A 101 7.71 12.81 -44.48
N GLU A 102 9.03 12.97 -44.40
CA GLU A 102 9.92 13.06 -45.58
C GLU A 102 9.84 11.81 -46.48
N PHE A 103 9.79 10.63 -45.86
CA PHE A 103 9.62 9.37 -46.60
C PHE A 103 8.21 9.25 -47.16
N GLN A 104 7.20 9.69 -46.41
CA GLN A 104 5.81 9.66 -46.89
C GLN A 104 5.65 10.52 -48.17
N GLN A 105 6.25 11.72 -48.17
CA GLN A 105 6.26 12.62 -49.33
C GLN A 105 7.02 12.05 -50.52
N LYS A 106 8.15 11.37 -50.28
CA LYS A 106 8.99 10.79 -51.35
C LYS A 106 8.30 9.65 -52.12
N TYR A 107 7.43 8.90 -51.45
CA TYR A 107 6.79 7.70 -52.01
C TYR A 107 5.29 7.89 -52.31
N ASN A 108 4.78 9.13 -52.24
CA ASN A 108 3.39 9.49 -52.55
C ASN A 108 2.34 8.66 -51.79
N PHE A 109 2.50 8.51 -50.47
CA PHE A 109 1.45 7.92 -49.64
C PHE A 109 0.25 8.86 -49.53
N SER A 110 -0.97 8.31 -49.63
CA SER A 110 -2.21 9.05 -49.37
C SER A 110 -2.35 9.31 -47.87
N VAL A 111 -2.60 10.57 -47.53
CA VAL A 111 -2.92 10.99 -46.15
C VAL A 111 -4.32 11.57 -46.15
N GLU A 112 -5.23 10.92 -45.44
CA GLU A 112 -6.61 11.37 -45.27
C GLU A 112 -6.78 11.95 -43.86
N THR A 113 -7.30 13.18 -43.79
CA THR A 113 -7.49 13.89 -42.52
C THR A 113 -8.97 14.04 -42.23
N HIS A 114 -9.40 13.49 -41.10
CA HIS A 114 -10.78 13.56 -40.63
C HIS A 114 -10.84 14.52 -39.44
N PHE A 115 -11.79 15.45 -39.48
CA PHE A 115 -12.04 16.40 -38.40
C PHE A 115 -13.29 15.98 -37.63
N ILE A 116 -13.15 15.80 -36.33
CA ILE A 116 -14.23 15.40 -35.43
C ILE A 116 -14.53 16.56 -34.49
N ASP A 117 -15.79 16.98 -34.43
CA ASP A 117 -16.21 18.05 -33.51
C ASP A 117 -16.11 17.56 -32.05
N VAL A 118 -15.38 18.31 -31.22
CA VAL A 118 -15.24 18.05 -29.77
C VAL A 118 -16.59 18.02 -29.05
N ASN A 119 -17.60 18.71 -29.59
CA ASN A 119 -18.94 18.74 -29.01
C ASN A 119 -19.59 17.35 -28.92
N PHE A 120 -19.16 16.37 -29.73
CA PHE A 120 -19.63 14.98 -29.59
C PHE A 120 -19.20 14.34 -28.26
N TYR A 121 -18.00 14.66 -27.78
CA TYR A 121 -17.49 14.19 -26.49
C TYR A 121 -17.91 15.09 -25.32
N MET A 122 -18.25 16.36 -25.59
CA MET A 122 -18.60 17.34 -24.56
C MET A 122 -20.11 17.53 -24.34
N LYS A 123 -20.97 16.74 -24.99
CA LYS A 123 -22.43 16.79 -24.80
C LYS A 123 -22.91 15.82 -23.71
N GLY A 124 -23.92 16.25 -22.97
CA GLY A 124 -24.62 15.42 -22.00
C GLY A 124 -23.69 14.81 -20.94
N PHE A 125 -23.85 13.51 -20.69
CA PHE A 125 -23.08 12.79 -19.67
C PHE A 125 -21.59 12.64 -20.03
N ASN A 126 -21.24 12.63 -21.32
CA ASN A 126 -19.86 12.52 -21.78
C ASN A 126 -19.00 13.72 -21.35
N SER A 127 -19.60 14.90 -21.12
CA SER A 127 -18.89 16.06 -20.57
C SER A 127 -18.29 15.79 -19.19
N ILE A 128 -19.04 15.12 -18.31
CA ILE A 128 -18.59 14.75 -16.96
C ILE A 128 -17.46 13.73 -17.06
N LEU A 129 -17.57 12.79 -18.01
CA LEU A 129 -16.55 11.78 -18.26
C LEU A 129 -15.27 12.38 -18.84
N CYS A 130 -15.37 13.36 -19.74
CA CYS A 130 -14.23 14.08 -20.29
C CYS A 130 -13.56 15.00 -19.25
N LEU A 131 -14.28 15.39 -18.18
CA LEU A 131 -13.68 16.06 -17.03
C LEU A 131 -12.99 15.07 -16.09
N ALA A 132 -13.57 13.90 -15.89
CA ALA A 132 -13.01 12.86 -15.01
C ALA A 132 -11.87 12.06 -15.66
N THR A 133 -11.83 12.00 -16.99
CA THR A 133 -10.92 11.16 -17.78
C THR A 133 -10.41 11.93 -18.99
N ASN A 134 -9.33 11.45 -19.60
CA ASN A 134 -8.78 12.10 -20.78
C ASN A 134 -9.63 11.80 -22.03
N LEU A 135 -9.80 12.82 -22.87
CA LEU A 135 -10.51 12.72 -24.17
C LEU A 135 -9.93 11.61 -25.07
N GLU A 136 -8.63 11.40 -24.99
CA GLU A 136 -7.91 10.30 -25.64
C GLU A 136 -8.46 8.91 -25.28
N THR A 137 -8.75 8.66 -24.00
CA THR A 137 -9.30 7.37 -23.56
C THR A 137 -10.69 7.15 -24.15
N MET A 138 -11.51 8.21 -24.22
CA MET A 138 -12.84 8.13 -24.83
C MET A 138 -12.74 7.79 -26.32
N PHE A 139 -11.91 8.54 -27.05
CA PHE A 139 -11.66 8.30 -28.48
C PHE A 139 -11.17 6.87 -28.74
N ILE A 140 -10.21 6.37 -27.97
CA ILE A 140 -9.66 5.01 -28.16
C ILE A 140 -10.76 3.96 -27.96
N ILE A 141 -11.62 4.11 -26.96
CA ILE A 141 -12.71 3.15 -26.71
C ILE A 141 -13.70 3.15 -27.89
N ASP A 142 -14.16 4.33 -28.34
CA ASP A 142 -15.04 4.43 -29.51
C ASP A 142 -14.38 3.86 -30.78
N PHE A 143 -13.07 4.07 -30.94
CA PHE A 143 -12.30 3.58 -32.08
C PHE A 143 -12.17 2.04 -32.10
N ILE A 144 -11.90 1.45 -30.94
CA ILE A 144 -11.80 -0.01 -30.76
C ILE A 144 -13.14 -0.69 -31.01
N ASP A 145 -14.21 -0.12 -30.49
CA ASP A 145 -15.56 -0.65 -30.64
C ASP A 145 -15.99 -0.67 -32.11
N PHE A 146 -15.51 0.28 -32.91
CA PHE A 146 -15.66 0.23 -34.36
C PHE A 146 -14.81 -0.88 -34.97
N PHE A 147 -13.48 -0.79 -34.91
CA PHE A 147 -12.57 -1.63 -35.72
C PHE A 147 -12.35 -3.07 -35.19
N GLN A 148 -13.41 -3.81 -34.87
CA GLN A 148 -13.31 -5.16 -34.26
C GLN A 148 -12.69 -6.23 -35.19
N GLU A 149 -12.71 -6.00 -36.51
CA GLU A 149 -12.31 -7.02 -37.50
C GLU A 149 -10.84 -6.94 -37.95
N ASN A 150 -10.17 -5.80 -37.72
CA ASN A 150 -8.82 -5.53 -38.22
C ASN A 150 -7.82 -5.35 -37.08
N ASP A 151 -6.55 -5.62 -37.36
CA ASP A 151 -5.46 -5.24 -36.45
C ASP A 151 -5.40 -3.71 -36.40
N ILE A 152 -5.42 -3.15 -35.19
CA ILE A 152 -5.44 -1.70 -34.98
C ILE A 152 -4.08 -1.27 -34.43
N GLN A 153 -3.54 -0.20 -35.01
CA GLN A 153 -2.47 0.56 -34.37
C GLN A 153 -2.75 2.06 -34.43
N LEU A 154 -2.67 2.70 -33.26
CA LEU A 154 -2.87 4.13 -33.09
C LEU A 154 -1.60 4.79 -32.55
N LEU A 155 -1.31 5.98 -33.02
CA LEU A 155 -0.25 6.86 -32.52
C LEU A 155 -0.85 8.22 -32.19
N ASN A 156 -0.69 8.68 -30.95
CA ASN A 156 -0.98 10.07 -30.61
C ASN A 156 0.18 10.95 -31.09
N GLN A 157 -0.12 11.93 -31.94
CA GLN A 157 0.90 12.78 -32.54
C GLN A 157 1.54 13.76 -31.55
N HIS A 158 0.84 14.11 -30.47
CA HIS A 158 1.34 15.04 -29.46
C HIS A 158 2.22 14.34 -28.41
N THR A 159 1.78 13.18 -27.91
CA THR A 159 2.49 12.45 -26.84
C THR A 159 3.48 11.41 -27.37
N ASN A 160 3.40 11.07 -28.66
CA ASN A 160 4.09 9.93 -29.29
C ASN A 160 3.76 8.58 -28.63
N GLU A 161 2.65 8.48 -27.92
CA GLU A 161 2.18 7.22 -27.36
C GLU A 161 1.56 6.35 -28.45
N THR A 162 1.82 5.05 -28.38
CA THR A 162 1.32 4.08 -29.34
C THR A 162 0.55 2.97 -28.67
N TRP A 163 -0.60 2.64 -29.23
CA TRP A 163 -1.40 1.50 -28.82
C TRP A 163 -1.59 0.56 -29.98
N SER A 164 -1.58 -0.73 -29.68
CA SER A 164 -1.78 -1.78 -30.67
C SER A 164 -2.71 -2.85 -30.12
N TRP A 165 -3.62 -3.32 -30.96
CA TRP A 165 -4.52 -4.41 -30.63
C TRP A 165 -4.58 -5.37 -31.81
N ASN A 166 -4.49 -6.66 -31.50
CA ASN A 166 -4.65 -7.70 -32.50
C ASN A 166 -6.13 -8.08 -32.63
N VAL A 167 -6.56 -8.53 -33.81
CA VAL A 167 -7.95 -8.99 -34.06
C VAL A 167 -8.40 -10.00 -33.02
N GLU A 168 -7.53 -10.93 -32.62
CA GLU A 168 -7.85 -11.93 -31.59
C GLU A 168 -8.18 -11.30 -30.24
N GLN A 169 -7.50 -10.22 -29.85
CA GLN A 169 -7.76 -9.50 -28.59
C GLN A 169 -9.09 -8.76 -28.65
N LEU A 170 -9.44 -8.22 -29.82
CA LEU A 170 -10.69 -7.50 -30.07
C LEU A 170 -11.89 -8.45 -30.11
N LYS A 171 -11.77 -9.61 -30.77
CA LYS A 171 -12.84 -10.61 -30.89
C LYS A 171 -13.10 -11.42 -29.62
N LYS A 172 -12.10 -11.54 -28.74
CA LYS A 172 -12.19 -12.31 -27.48
C LYS A 172 -13.28 -11.79 -26.53
N SER A 173 -13.79 -10.57 -26.74
CA SER A 173 -14.90 -10.01 -25.98
C SER A 173 -16.25 -10.69 -26.26
N ASN A 174 -16.46 -11.27 -27.45
CA ASN A 174 -17.83 -11.50 -27.93
C ASN A 174 -18.32 -12.95 -27.92
N VAL A 175 -17.47 -13.99 -28.08
CA VAL A 175 -17.96 -15.38 -28.07
C VAL A 175 -16.88 -16.36 -27.58
N VAL A 176 -17.01 -16.83 -26.35
CA VAL A 176 -16.21 -17.93 -25.80
C VAL A 176 -17.15 -18.90 -25.09
N ALA A 177 -16.99 -20.21 -25.32
CA ALA A 177 -17.75 -21.23 -24.62
C ALA A 177 -17.62 -21.05 -23.10
N TYR A 178 -18.68 -21.33 -22.34
CA TYR A 178 -18.72 -21.07 -20.89
C TYR A 178 -17.51 -21.66 -20.14
N ASP A 179 -17.10 -22.89 -20.50
CA ASP A 179 -15.97 -23.58 -19.88
C ASP A 179 -14.62 -22.87 -20.14
N GLN A 180 -14.42 -22.40 -21.37
CA GLN A 180 -13.23 -21.64 -21.74
C GLN A 180 -13.19 -20.28 -21.02
N ARG A 181 -14.35 -19.66 -20.77
CA ARG A 181 -14.45 -18.42 -20.00
C ARG A 181 -14.04 -18.65 -18.54
N ILE A 182 -14.54 -19.71 -17.90
CA ILE A 182 -14.14 -20.06 -16.53
C ILE A 182 -12.63 -20.30 -16.46
N TYR A 183 -12.09 -21.12 -17.36
CA TYR A 183 -10.66 -21.43 -17.38
C TYR A 183 -9.80 -20.16 -17.56
N ALA A 184 -10.19 -19.27 -18.50
CA ALA A 184 -9.52 -18.00 -18.70
C ALA A 184 -9.60 -17.10 -17.47
N THR A 185 -10.76 -16.98 -16.82
CA THR A 185 -10.94 -16.20 -15.59
C THR A 185 -10.07 -16.73 -14.45
N VAL A 186 -10.00 -18.05 -14.27
CA VAL A 186 -9.15 -18.67 -13.24
C VAL A 186 -7.67 -18.42 -13.52
N LEU A 187 -7.22 -18.59 -14.76
CA LEU A 187 -5.83 -18.28 -15.15
C LEU A 187 -5.50 -16.81 -14.94
N THR A 188 -6.39 -15.90 -15.33
CA THR A 188 -6.23 -14.47 -15.07
C THR A 188 -6.13 -14.21 -13.57
N PHE A 189 -6.99 -14.80 -12.76
CA PHE A 189 -6.93 -14.64 -11.31
C PHE A 189 -5.60 -15.14 -10.70
N ILE A 190 -5.10 -16.30 -11.13
CA ILE A 190 -3.79 -16.84 -10.71
C ILE A 190 -2.66 -15.90 -11.14
N LYS A 191 -2.72 -15.38 -12.38
CA LYS A 191 -1.77 -14.39 -12.91
C LYS A 191 -1.76 -13.11 -12.07
N CYS A 192 -2.94 -12.58 -11.73
CA CYS A 192 -3.09 -11.40 -10.87
C CYS A 192 -2.47 -11.62 -9.48
N ILE A 193 -2.83 -12.73 -8.82
CA ILE A 193 -2.33 -13.03 -7.48
C ILE A 193 -0.82 -13.22 -7.49
N SER A 194 -0.29 -14.01 -8.42
CA SER A 194 1.16 -14.26 -8.51
C SER A 194 1.94 -12.98 -8.80
N GLY A 195 1.45 -12.12 -9.71
CA GLY A 195 2.09 -10.85 -10.01
C GLY A 195 2.05 -9.87 -8.84
N ILE A 196 0.91 -9.73 -8.15
CA ILE A 196 0.79 -8.89 -6.94
C ILE A 196 1.67 -9.41 -5.81
N PHE A 197 1.71 -10.73 -5.61
CA PHE A 197 2.56 -11.36 -4.60
C PHE A 197 4.05 -11.09 -4.85
N LEU A 198 4.52 -11.30 -6.08
CA LEU A 198 5.90 -11.05 -6.46
C LEU A 198 6.26 -9.56 -6.34
N GLN A 199 5.34 -8.68 -6.73
CA GLN A 199 5.53 -7.23 -6.57
C GLN A 199 5.60 -6.83 -5.09
N SER A 200 4.74 -7.39 -4.24
CA SER A 200 4.74 -7.11 -2.80
C SER A 200 6.04 -7.58 -2.14
N ILE A 201 6.57 -8.76 -2.50
CA ILE A 201 7.86 -9.24 -1.99
C ILE A 201 8.97 -8.26 -2.35
N LEU A 202 9.10 -7.89 -3.62
CA LEU A 202 10.18 -7.03 -4.09
C LEU A 202 10.07 -5.62 -3.50
N ALA A 203 8.87 -5.05 -3.45
CA ALA A 203 8.60 -3.77 -2.79
C ALA A 203 8.97 -3.81 -1.30
N SER A 204 8.56 -4.85 -0.58
CA SER A 204 8.83 -4.98 0.86
C SER A 204 10.34 -5.14 1.14
N ILE A 205 11.05 -5.93 0.33
CA ILE A 205 12.51 -6.07 0.39
C ILE A 205 13.17 -4.72 0.17
N TYR A 206 12.86 -4.08 -0.96
CA TYR A 206 13.48 -2.80 -1.32
C TYR A 206 13.24 -1.73 -0.25
N MET A 207 12.02 -1.63 0.28
CA MET A 207 11.69 -0.68 1.33
C MET A 207 12.45 -0.97 2.62
N LYS A 208 12.50 -2.23 3.08
CA LYS A 208 13.25 -2.60 4.28
C LYS A 208 14.74 -2.31 4.13
N MET A 209 15.32 -2.67 2.98
CA MET A 209 16.73 -2.41 2.69
C MET A 209 17.03 -0.92 2.62
N SER A 210 16.15 -0.14 2.00
CA SER A 210 16.28 1.32 1.95
C SER A 210 16.28 1.93 3.35
N ILE A 211 15.38 1.48 4.23
CA ILE A 211 15.32 1.99 5.59
C ILE A 211 16.55 1.57 6.41
N ILE A 212 16.98 0.30 6.31
CA ILE A 212 18.18 -0.21 6.99
C ILE A 212 19.44 0.56 6.54
N CYS A 213 19.54 0.88 5.24
CA CYS A 213 20.68 1.61 4.67
C CYS A 213 20.58 3.14 4.84
N THR A 214 19.43 3.69 5.24
CA THR A 214 19.24 5.14 5.37
C THR A 214 20.27 5.81 6.31
N PRO A 215 20.57 5.29 7.51
CA PRO A 215 21.62 5.84 8.38
C PRO A 215 22.97 6.00 7.70
N ILE A 216 23.32 5.07 6.81
CA ILE A 216 24.61 5.04 6.13
C ILE A 216 24.68 6.10 5.05
N LEU A 217 23.57 6.33 4.33
CA LEU A 217 23.45 7.47 3.44
C LEU A 217 23.59 8.78 4.21
N ILE A 218 22.96 8.90 5.39
CA ILE A 218 23.10 10.11 6.23
C ILE A 218 24.55 10.29 6.66
N ILE A 219 25.25 9.23 7.11
CA ILE A 219 26.68 9.30 7.46
C ILE A 219 27.51 9.74 6.25
N TYR A 220 27.22 9.24 5.05
CA TYR A 220 27.94 9.62 3.84
C TYR A 220 27.72 11.10 3.50
N VAL A 221 26.47 11.57 3.53
CA VAL A 221 26.11 12.97 3.29
C VAL A 221 26.76 13.88 4.33
N VAL A 222 26.74 13.52 5.62
CA VAL A 222 27.42 14.27 6.67
C VAL A 222 28.94 14.28 6.46
N SER A 223 29.53 13.16 6.03
CA SER A 223 30.96 13.09 5.70
C SER A 223 31.31 14.01 4.54
N CYS A 224 30.45 14.10 3.51
CA CYS A 224 30.60 15.07 2.43
C CYS A 224 30.46 16.51 2.93
N MET A 225 29.52 16.80 3.83
CA MET A 225 29.36 18.14 4.42
C MET A 225 30.56 18.55 5.27
N TYR A 226 31.21 17.59 5.95
CA TYR A 226 32.44 17.83 6.69
C TYR A 226 33.60 18.24 5.77
N ILE A 227 33.72 17.61 4.59
CA ILE A 227 34.67 18.03 3.55
C ILE A 227 34.39 19.47 3.08
N CYS A 228 33.11 19.88 3.08
CA CYS A 228 32.68 21.24 2.78
C CYS A 228 32.82 22.23 3.96
N GLN A 229 33.59 21.89 5.01
CA GLN A 229 33.88 22.75 6.18
C GLN A 229 32.69 23.08 7.10
N ASN A 230 31.61 22.30 7.07
CA ASN A 230 30.56 22.37 8.08
C ASN A 230 30.90 21.44 9.26
N GLU A 231 31.57 22.00 10.28
CA GLU A 231 32.03 21.24 11.47
C GLU A 231 30.97 21.09 12.57
N ASP A 232 29.84 21.79 12.47
CA ASP A 232 28.80 21.83 13.52
C ASP A 232 28.09 20.48 13.74
N ILE A 233 28.25 19.52 12.82
CA ILE A 233 27.54 18.24 12.87
C ILE A 233 28.38 17.18 13.58
N GLN A 234 28.02 16.87 14.82
CA GLN A 234 28.65 15.80 15.59
C GLN A 234 28.29 14.41 15.03
N VAL A 235 29.18 13.85 14.20
CA VAL A 235 29.05 12.48 13.66
C VAL A 235 28.84 11.43 14.75
N GLN A 236 29.44 11.63 15.93
CA GLN A 236 29.31 10.72 17.06
C GLN A 236 27.87 10.65 17.61
N ALA A 237 27.12 11.76 17.58
CA ALA A 237 25.72 11.78 17.97
C ALA A 237 24.85 10.97 16.99
N LEU A 238 25.19 11.00 15.70
CA LEU A 238 24.52 10.22 14.66
C LEU A 238 24.83 8.72 14.79
N ILE A 239 26.08 8.36 15.09
CA ILE A 239 26.48 6.97 15.35
C ILE A 239 25.75 6.43 16.58
N GLY A 240 25.64 7.22 17.65
CA GLY A 240 24.86 6.87 18.85
C GLY A 240 23.36 6.77 18.58
N ALA A 241 22.84 7.51 17.60
CA ALA A 241 21.44 7.45 17.20
C ALA A 241 21.08 6.17 16.45
N PHE A 242 22.02 5.40 15.90
CA PHE A 242 21.74 4.17 15.15
C PHE A 242 22.54 2.98 15.71
N PRO A 243 22.13 2.37 16.83
CA PRO A 243 22.93 1.38 17.55
C PRO A 243 23.39 0.18 16.69
N TRP A 244 22.55 -0.28 15.77
CA TRP A 244 22.85 -1.43 14.91
C TRP A 244 23.90 -1.15 13.83
N VAL A 245 24.20 0.11 13.51
CA VAL A 245 25.35 0.48 12.66
C VAL A 245 26.49 0.98 13.54
N GLY A 246 26.16 1.75 14.57
CA GLY A 246 27.12 2.41 15.44
C GLY A 246 28.00 1.44 16.21
N GLN A 247 27.43 0.33 16.72
CA GLN A 247 28.22 -0.71 17.40
C GLN A 247 29.32 -1.28 16.48
N TYR A 248 29.01 -1.58 15.21
CA TYR A 248 29.99 -2.09 14.26
C TYR A 248 31.04 -1.03 13.89
N LEU A 249 30.63 0.23 13.71
CA LEU A 249 31.57 1.33 13.45
C LEU A 249 32.51 1.57 14.64
N ASP A 250 32.02 1.45 15.86
CA ASP A 250 32.82 1.58 17.09
C ASP A 250 33.78 0.40 17.27
N ILE A 251 33.37 -0.82 16.94
CA ILE A 251 34.26 -1.99 16.94
C ILE A 251 35.37 -1.83 15.89
N LEU A 252 35.04 -1.36 14.68
CA LEU A 252 36.03 -1.09 13.63
C LEU A 252 37.00 0.02 14.04
N ASN A 253 36.49 1.07 14.68
CA ASN A 253 37.28 2.15 15.29
C ASN A 253 38.31 1.60 16.30
N ARG A 254 37.84 0.80 17.26
CA ARG A 254 38.70 0.23 18.30
C ARG A 254 39.79 -0.68 17.73
N ASN A 255 39.49 -1.35 16.62
CA ASN A 255 40.40 -2.26 15.94
C ASN A 255 41.26 -1.59 14.84
N ASN A 256 41.20 -0.26 14.69
CA ASN A 256 41.90 0.49 13.63
C ASN A 256 41.66 -0.06 12.20
N LYS A 257 40.46 -0.58 11.93
CA LYS A 257 40.06 -1.10 10.61
C LYS A 257 39.33 -0.05 9.78
N PHE A 258 39.36 -0.19 8.44
CA PHE A 258 38.74 0.76 7.52
C PHE A 258 37.21 0.72 7.60
N LYS A 259 36.60 1.80 8.10
CA LYS A 259 35.13 1.98 8.13
C LYS A 259 34.50 2.03 6.74
N GLN A 260 35.27 2.49 5.75
CA GLN A 260 34.81 2.70 4.38
C GLN A 260 34.34 1.39 3.74
N GLU A 261 34.98 0.26 4.05
CA GLU A 261 34.59 -1.04 3.50
C GLU A 261 33.17 -1.43 3.94
N LEU A 262 32.85 -1.24 5.22
CA LEU A 262 31.50 -1.47 5.74
C LEU A 262 30.50 -0.55 5.05
N LEU A 263 30.75 0.76 5.02
CA LEU A 263 29.85 1.73 4.40
C LEU A 263 29.63 1.42 2.91
N ASN A 264 30.69 1.09 2.18
CA ASN A 264 30.62 0.71 0.77
C ASN A 264 29.81 -0.57 0.55
N SER A 265 29.92 -1.56 1.44
CA SER A 265 29.12 -2.80 1.34
C SER A 265 27.61 -2.52 1.44
N PHE A 266 27.19 -1.60 2.33
CA PHE A 266 25.79 -1.20 2.44
C PHE A 266 25.31 -0.37 1.24
N ILE A 267 26.17 0.47 0.66
CA ILE A 267 25.85 1.20 -0.58
C ILE A 267 25.69 0.22 -1.74
N GLN A 268 26.61 -0.73 -1.89
CA GLN A 268 26.53 -1.77 -2.92
C GLN A 268 25.25 -2.61 -2.75
N MET A 269 24.90 -2.95 -1.50
CA MET A 269 23.66 -3.64 -1.19
C MET A 269 22.43 -2.81 -1.57
N LEU A 270 22.40 -1.51 -1.26
CA LEU A 270 21.31 -0.61 -1.68
C LEU A 270 21.18 -0.54 -3.21
N ILE A 271 22.30 -0.40 -3.93
CA ILE A 271 22.35 -0.39 -5.40
C ILE A 271 21.82 -1.71 -5.95
N LEU A 272 22.23 -2.86 -5.38
CA LEU A 272 21.74 -4.17 -5.81
C LEU A 272 20.23 -4.28 -5.69
N PHE A 273 19.65 -3.91 -4.54
CA PHE A 273 18.20 -3.99 -4.33
C PHE A 273 17.44 -2.95 -5.15
N TYR A 274 18.02 -1.77 -5.37
CA TYR A 274 17.48 -0.79 -6.31
C TYR A 274 17.44 -1.33 -7.73
N LEU A 275 18.53 -1.97 -8.19
CA LEU A 275 18.57 -2.59 -9.52
C LEU A 275 17.57 -3.74 -9.62
N LEU A 276 17.43 -4.59 -8.61
CA LEU A 276 16.40 -5.64 -8.59
C LEU A 276 14.99 -5.06 -8.71
N TYR A 277 14.69 -4.00 -7.96
CA TYR A 277 13.41 -3.29 -8.05
C TYR A 277 13.24 -2.63 -9.43
N PHE A 278 14.28 -1.98 -9.95
CA PHE A 278 14.28 -1.34 -11.26
C PHE A 278 14.10 -2.36 -12.39
N PHE A 279 14.73 -3.54 -12.32
CA PHE A 279 14.55 -4.62 -13.29
C PHE A 279 13.13 -5.18 -13.27
N GLN A 280 12.50 -5.26 -12.10
CA GLN A 280 11.09 -5.64 -12.02
C GLN A 280 10.17 -4.57 -12.62
N PHE A 281 10.47 -3.29 -12.35
CA PHE A 281 9.73 -2.13 -12.83
C PHE A 281 9.85 -1.93 -14.35
N SER A 282 11.10 -1.85 -14.84
CA SER A 282 11.45 -1.58 -16.25
C SER A 282 11.43 -2.83 -17.11
N GLY A 283 11.65 -3.99 -16.50
CA GLY A 283 11.87 -5.22 -17.22
C GLY A 283 10.61 -5.97 -17.58
N TYR A 284 10.89 -7.09 -18.26
CA TYR A 284 9.97 -8.03 -18.88
C TYR A 284 9.07 -8.77 -17.88
N SER A 285 9.36 -8.77 -16.57
CA SER A 285 8.61 -9.58 -15.60
C SER A 285 7.38 -8.85 -15.05
N GLY A 286 7.53 -7.66 -14.46
CA GLY A 286 6.42 -6.94 -13.82
C GLY A 286 5.45 -6.34 -14.83
N SER A 287 6.00 -5.62 -15.81
CA SER A 287 5.21 -4.95 -16.85
C SER A 287 4.46 -5.96 -17.73
N ILE A 288 5.09 -7.05 -18.18
CA ILE A 288 4.43 -8.00 -19.09
C ILE A 288 3.52 -8.97 -18.33
N GLN A 289 3.86 -9.35 -17.09
CA GLN A 289 2.98 -10.24 -16.32
C GLN A 289 1.70 -9.53 -15.87
N LEU A 290 1.76 -8.27 -15.43
CA LEU A 290 0.57 -7.55 -14.97
C LEU A 290 -0.08 -6.68 -16.05
N PHE A 291 0.71 -6.17 -17.00
CA PHE A 291 0.30 -5.20 -18.01
C PHE A 291 0.68 -5.65 -19.43
N ALA A 292 0.28 -6.87 -19.82
CA ALA A 292 0.58 -7.44 -21.15
C ALA A 292 -0.09 -6.71 -22.33
N LYS A 293 -1.10 -5.87 -22.07
CA LYS A 293 -1.95 -5.22 -23.07
C LYS A 293 -1.50 -3.78 -23.33
N SER A 294 -2.12 -3.11 -24.31
CA SER A 294 -1.95 -1.68 -24.50
C SER A 294 -2.60 -0.90 -23.35
N TYR A 295 -1.85 0.02 -22.71
CA TYR A 295 -2.31 0.83 -21.57
C TYR A 295 -1.75 2.27 -21.68
N PRO A 296 -2.37 3.27 -21.03
CA PRO A 296 -1.88 4.65 -21.06
C PRO A 296 -0.54 4.79 -20.34
N ARG A 297 0.34 5.65 -20.85
CA ARG A 297 1.68 5.84 -20.26
C ARG A 297 1.60 6.26 -18.78
N GLY A 298 2.56 5.79 -18.00
CA GLY A 298 2.66 6.10 -16.57
C GLY A 298 1.73 5.28 -15.67
N LEU A 299 0.74 4.55 -16.22
CA LEU A 299 -0.15 3.70 -15.39
C LEU A 299 0.64 2.67 -14.59
N SER A 300 1.52 1.92 -15.25
CA SER A 300 2.38 0.92 -14.59
C SER A 300 3.29 1.58 -13.55
N GLU A 301 3.81 2.78 -13.85
CA GLU A 301 4.73 3.49 -12.97
C GLU A 301 4.02 3.95 -11.68
N ASN A 302 2.84 4.54 -11.84
CA ASN A 302 1.99 4.94 -10.73
C ASN A 302 1.53 3.73 -9.91
N PHE A 303 1.21 2.61 -10.57
CA PHE A 303 0.86 1.36 -9.91
C PHE A 303 2.00 0.85 -9.01
N PHE A 304 3.21 0.69 -9.53
CA PHE A 304 4.35 0.23 -8.74
C PHE A 304 4.74 1.23 -7.64
N SER A 305 4.66 2.53 -7.92
CA SER A 305 4.89 3.59 -6.93
C SER A 305 3.88 3.52 -5.79
N SER A 306 2.60 3.21 -6.07
CA SER A 306 1.59 3.03 -5.03
C SER A 306 1.88 1.83 -4.13
N PHE A 307 2.44 0.74 -4.67
CA PHE A 307 2.87 -0.41 -3.87
C PHE A 307 3.97 -0.03 -2.87
N LEU A 308 5.00 0.70 -3.35
CA LEU A 308 6.06 1.20 -2.48
C LEU A 308 5.51 2.14 -1.40
N LEU A 309 4.62 3.06 -1.78
CA LEU A 309 4.01 3.99 -0.84
C LEU A 309 3.20 3.25 0.24
N ASN A 310 2.40 2.25 -0.15
CA ASN A 310 1.64 1.45 0.79
C ASN A 310 2.53 0.63 1.72
N GLU A 311 3.60 0.01 1.22
CA GLU A 311 4.59 -0.68 2.07
C GLU A 311 5.26 0.29 3.05
N PHE A 312 5.63 1.49 2.59
CA PHE A 312 6.20 2.53 3.45
C PHE A 312 5.24 2.94 4.57
N VAL A 313 3.99 3.24 4.21
CA VAL A 313 2.93 3.61 5.16
C VAL A 313 2.68 2.47 6.15
N ASN A 314 2.63 1.22 5.68
CA ASN A 314 2.45 0.04 6.53
C ASN A 314 3.58 -0.11 7.57
N ILE A 315 4.84 0.12 7.16
CA ILE A 315 6.00 0.01 8.06
C ILE A 315 5.97 1.09 9.14
N ILE A 316 5.64 2.32 8.78
CA ILE A 316 5.66 3.46 9.71
C ILE A 316 4.47 3.39 10.67
N PHE A 317 3.26 3.23 10.13
CA PHE A 317 2.04 3.55 10.85
C PHE A 317 1.32 2.37 11.50
N LEU A 318 1.39 1.16 10.95
CA LEU A 318 0.54 0.07 11.42
C LEU A 318 1.24 -0.75 12.51
N ARG A 319 0.74 -0.65 13.75
CA ARG A 319 1.32 -1.32 14.93
C ARG A 319 0.35 -2.19 15.68
N THR A 320 -0.94 -1.85 15.65
CA THR A 320 -1.99 -2.61 16.35
C THR A 320 -2.28 -3.96 15.68
N ARG A 321 -2.88 -4.88 16.46
CA ARG A 321 -3.27 -6.21 15.97
C ARG A 321 -4.22 -6.13 14.77
N SER A 322 -5.24 -5.29 14.87
CA SER A 322 -6.27 -5.19 13.83
C SER A 322 -5.71 -4.61 12.55
N SER A 323 -4.91 -3.54 12.64
CA SER A 323 -4.34 -2.91 11.47
C SER A 323 -3.36 -3.83 10.72
N LEU A 324 -2.45 -4.48 11.44
CA LEU A 324 -1.47 -5.41 10.87
C LEU A 324 -2.12 -6.62 10.18
N TYR A 325 -3.28 -7.06 10.66
CA TYR A 325 -3.98 -8.22 10.09
C TYR A 325 -4.88 -7.85 8.91
N PHE A 326 -5.64 -6.75 9.00
CA PHE A 326 -6.69 -6.42 8.05
C PHE A 326 -6.25 -5.47 6.94
N VAL A 327 -5.41 -4.47 7.22
CA VAL A 327 -5.04 -3.45 6.22
C VAL A 327 -4.33 -4.06 5.01
N PRO A 328 -3.30 -4.93 5.16
CA PRO A 328 -2.64 -5.54 4.00
C PRO A 328 -3.60 -6.39 3.16
N LYS A 329 -4.58 -7.05 3.80
CA LYS A 329 -5.58 -7.87 3.10
C LYS A 329 -6.54 -7.02 2.28
N TYR A 330 -7.04 -5.93 2.85
CA TYR A 330 -7.94 -5.03 2.14
C TYR A 330 -7.22 -4.33 0.99
N ILE A 331 -6.00 -3.81 1.21
CA ILE A 331 -5.18 -3.21 0.14
C ILE A 331 -4.87 -4.23 -0.96
N GLY A 332 -4.48 -5.45 -0.60
CA GLY A 332 -4.25 -6.52 -1.57
C GLY A 332 -5.51 -6.84 -2.40
N LEU A 333 -6.68 -6.88 -1.75
CA LEU A 333 -7.96 -7.08 -2.41
C LEU A 333 -8.30 -5.93 -3.37
N THR A 334 -8.03 -4.67 -3.03
CA THR A 334 -8.26 -3.55 -3.96
C THR A 334 -7.37 -3.65 -5.20
N TYR A 335 -6.10 -4.04 -5.04
CA TYR A 335 -5.21 -4.28 -6.17
C TYR A 335 -5.67 -5.46 -7.05
N ILE A 336 -6.13 -6.55 -6.45
CA ILE A 336 -6.67 -7.71 -7.19
C ILE A 336 -7.87 -7.27 -8.03
N ILE A 337 -8.80 -6.49 -7.46
CA ILE A 337 -9.98 -5.98 -8.18
C ILE A 337 -9.54 -5.10 -9.37
N PHE A 338 -8.58 -4.20 -9.16
CA PHE A 338 -8.09 -3.32 -10.22
C PHE A 338 -7.41 -4.09 -11.37
N ILE A 339 -6.48 -5.00 -11.06
CA ILE A 339 -5.81 -5.80 -12.10
C ILE A 339 -6.79 -6.75 -12.78
N TYR A 340 -7.75 -7.31 -12.04
CA TYR A 340 -8.80 -8.11 -12.65
C TYR A 340 -9.65 -7.30 -13.64
N TYR A 341 -10.04 -6.06 -13.27
CA TYR A 341 -10.69 -5.14 -14.21
C TYR A 341 -9.83 -4.90 -15.45
N PHE A 342 -8.55 -4.55 -15.28
CA PHE A 342 -7.59 -4.34 -16.37
C PHE A 342 -7.46 -5.55 -17.32
N GLU A 343 -7.38 -6.77 -16.76
CA GLU A 343 -7.22 -7.99 -17.54
C GLU A 343 -8.52 -8.48 -18.19
N THR A 344 -9.68 -8.08 -17.69
CA THR A 344 -10.98 -8.45 -18.30
C THR A 344 -11.39 -7.54 -19.45
N THR A 345 -10.99 -6.27 -19.46
CA THR A 345 -11.32 -5.32 -20.53
C THR A 345 -10.27 -5.30 -21.64
N THR A 346 -10.65 -4.97 -22.88
CA THR A 346 -9.72 -4.78 -24.01
C THR A 346 -8.95 -3.47 -23.86
N TYR A 347 -9.69 -2.38 -23.70
CA TYR A 347 -9.23 -1.08 -23.26
C TYR A 347 -10.34 -0.45 -22.43
N GLY A 348 -9.99 0.26 -21.37
CA GLY A 348 -10.98 0.85 -20.46
C GLY A 348 -10.42 2.06 -19.76
N TYR A 349 -11.20 2.59 -18.82
CA TYR A 349 -10.84 3.77 -18.04
C TYR A 349 -9.82 3.44 -16.94
N TYR A 350 -8.63 2.97 -17.34
CA TYR A 350 -7.63 2.43 -16.43
C TYR A 350 -7.10 3.46 -15.43
N ASN A 351 -6.81 4.69 -15.88
CA ASN A 351 -6.34 5.75 -15.00
C ASN A 351 -7.39 6.11 -13.93
N LEU A 352 -8.66 6.23 -14.32
CA LEU A 352 -9.76 6.50 -13.38
C LEU A 352 -9.95 5.36 -12.38
N ALA A 353 -9.99 4.11 -12.87
CA ALA A 353 -10.11 2.93 -12.01
C ALA A 353 -8.95 2.82 -11.02
N PHE A 354 -7.73 3.18 -11.45
CA PHE A 354 -6.56 3.22 -10.59
C PHE A 354 -6.64 4.34 -9.54
N GLN A 355 -7.09 5.54 -9.90
CA GLN A 355 -7.33 6.63 -8.94
C GLN A 355 -8.36 6.24 -7.88
N ILE A 356 -9.44 5.56 -8.27
CA ILE A 356 -10.44 5.02 -7.36
C ILE A 356 -9.82 3.98 -6.41
N CYS A 357 -8.97 3.10 -6.94
CA CYS A 357 -8.23 2.13 -6.14
C CYS A 357 -7.34 2.82 -5.08
N ILE A 358 -6.59 3.87 -5.47
CA ILE A 358 -5.78 4.66 -4.54
C ILE A 358 -6.65 5.35 -3.47
N CYS A 359 -7.76 5.99 -3.87
CA CYS A 359 -8.68 6.61 -2.93
C CYS A 359 -9.23 5.60 -1.92
N LEU A 360 -9.62 4.40 -2.38
CA LEU A 360 -10.10 3.33 -1.51
C LEU A 360 -9.00 2.87 -0.54
N GLN A 361 -7.76 2.75 -0.98
CA GLN A 361 -6.62 2.40 -0.11
C GLN A 361 -6.37 3.47 0.96
N PHE A 362 -6.35 4.76 0.58
CA PHE A 362 -6.22 5.86 1.54
C PHE A 362 -7.40 5.90 2.52
N SER A 363 -8.62 5.58 2.08
CA SER A 363 -9.79 5.45 2.93
C SER A 363 -9.58 4.35 3.99
N ILE A 364 -9.15 3.16 3.57
CA ILE A 364 -8.88 2.03 4.46
C ILE A 364 -7.80 2.42 5.47
N ILE A 365 -6.67 2.95 5.02
CA ILE A 365 -5.56 3.36 5.90
C ILE A 365 -6.03 4.43 6.89
N SER A 366 -6.73 5.47 6.43
CA SER A 366 -7.23 6.56 7.30
C SER A 366 -8.22 6.05 8.33
N TYR A 367 -9.12 5.14 7.96
CA TYR A 367 -10.04 4.48 8.88
C TYR A 367 -9.29 3.71 9.97
N PHE A 368 -8.32 2.86 9.59
CA PHE A 368 -7.55 2.09 10.57
C PHE A 368 -6.67 2.96 11.46
N LEU A 369 -6.09 4.03 10.91
CA LEU A 369 -5.32 5.00 11.68
C LEU A 369 -6.19 5.70 12.72
N LEU A 370 -7.40 6.12 12.36
CA LEU A 370 -8.28 6.86 13.27
C LEU A 370 -8.86 5.98 14.37
N TYR A 371 -9.37 4.80 14.03
CA TYR A 371 -10.09 3.94 14.98
C TYR A 371 -9.21 2.99 15.77
N PHE A 372 -8.04 2.60 15.25
CA PHE A 372 -7.15 1.67 15.94
C PHE A 372 -5.84 2.34 16.37
N GLU A 373 -5.07 2.94 15.48
CA GLU A 373 -3.73 3.45 15.84
C GLU A 373 -3.78 4.71 16.72
N ILE A 374 -4.61 5.70 16.40
CA ILE A 374 -4.75 6.92 17.21
C ILE A 374 -5.41 6.59 18.54
N ALA A 375 -6.44 5.74 18.55
CA ALA A 375 -7.09 5.29 19.78
C ALA A 375 -6.16 4.49 20.69
N ALA A 376 -5.21 3.74 20.11
CA ALA A 376 -4.24 2.95 20.86
C ALA A 376 -3.25 3.80 21.68
N LEU A 377 -3.07 5.08 21.35
CA LEU A 377 -2.25 5.99 22.14
C LEU A 377 -2.82 6.22 23.54
N ASP A 378 -4.15 6.12 23.69
CA ASP A 378 -4.86 6.34 24.96
C ASP A 378 -5.12 5.03 25.72
N TRP A 379 -4.75 3.88 25.14
CA TRP A 379 -4.93 2.58 25.80
C TRP A 379 -3.95 2.40 26.96
N SER A 380 -4.32 1.56 27.93
CA SER A 380 -3.41 1.19 29.01
C SER A 380 -2.13 0.56 28.46
N THR A 381 -0.99 1.15 28.80
CA THR A 381 0.35 0.67 28.42
C THR A 381 0.66 -0.71 28.99
N MET A 382 -0.05 -1.14 30.04
CA MET A 382 0.12 -2.46 30.66
C MET A 382 -0.50 -3.59 29.84
N SER A 383 -1.51 -3.29 29.02
CA SER A 383 -2.18 -4.29 28.20
C SER A 383 -1.20 -4.91 27.18
N PRO A 384 -1.18 -6.24 27.04
CA PRO A 384 -0.28 -6.92 26.10
C PRO A 384 -0.60 -6.63 24.63
N TYR A 385 -1.78 -6.04 24.34
CA TYR A 385 -2.20 -5.70 22.98
C TYR A 385 -2.01 -4.21 22.65
N THR A 386 -1.51 -3.42 23.59
CA THR A 386 -1.22 -2.00 23.37
C THR A 386 0.22 -1.83 22.91
N PRO A 387 0.46 -1.24 21.72
CA PRO A 387 1.79 -0.81 21.33
C PRO A 387 2.37 0.15 22.37
N SER A 388 3.63 -0.03 22.75
CA SER A 388 4.36 0.86 23.66
C SER A 388 5.79 1.06 23.18
N PHE A 389 6.56 1.93 23.84
CA PHE A 389 7.96 2.15 23.49
C PHE A 389 8.80 0.86 23.58
N ASP A 390 8.61 0.06 24.63
CA ASP A 390 9.27 -1.24 24.77
C ASP A 390 8.67 -2.29 23.82
N ARG A 391 7.40 -2.11 23.44
CA ARG A 391 6.61 -3.02 22.60
C ARG A 391 6.11 -2.32 21.35
N PRO A 392 6.99 -1.98 20.39
CA PRO A 392 6.63 -1.12 19.28
C PRO A 392 5.57 -1.73 18.33
N ARG A 393 5.36 -3.05 18.35
CA ARG A 393 4.35 -3.80 17.58
C ARG A 393 3.73 -4.91 18.43
N VAL A 394 2.46 -5.24 18.16
CA VAL A 394 1.73 -6.30 18.89
C VAL A 394 2.09 -7.72 18.44
N PHE A 395 2.49 -7.87 17.17
CA PHE A 395 2.88 -9.16 16.60
C PHE A 395 4.39 -9.29 16.40
N TYR A 396 4.90 -10.51 16.59
CA TYR A 396 6.33 -10.84 16.50
C TYR A 396 6.57 -12.07 15.63
N SER A 397 7.80 -12.24 15.14
CA SER A 397 8.22 -13.46 14.45
C SER A 397 8.30 -14.62 15.47
N PRO A 398 7.74 -15.81 15.16
CA PRO A 398 7.79 -16.97 16.04
C PRO A 398 9.21 -17.48 16.27
N ILE A 399 10.12 -17.24 15.32
CA ILE A 399 11.52 -17.65 15.43
C ILE A 399 12.26 -16.57 16.19
N PHE A 400 12.26 -16.70 17.52
CA PHE A 400 13.10 -15.89 18.39
C PHE A 400 14.56 -16.27 18.19
N ASN A 401 15.30 -15.45 17.45
CA ASN A 401 16.76 -15.44 17.54
C ASN A 401 17.15 -14.22 18.37
N MET A 402 17.67 -14.42 19.60
CA MET A 402 18.10 -13.36 20.53
C MET A 402 19.04 -12.31 19.91
N ASN A 403 19.71 -12.63 18.80
CA ASN A 403 20.57 -11.68 18.08
C ASN A 403 19.82 -10.40 17.64
N TRP A 404 18.51 -10.48 17.37
CA TRP A 404 17.65 -9.36 16.98
C TRP A 404 17.52 -8.22 18.01
N ILE A 405 17.96 -8.42 19.26
CA ILE A 405 17.92 -7.39 20.30
C ILE A 405 18.90 -6.28 19.93
N ASN A 406 20.13 -6.66 19.56
CA ASN A 406 21.23 -5.76 19.25
C ASN A 406 21.47 -5.60 17.74
N ASP A 407 21.00 -6.54 16.92
CA ASP A 407 21.28 -6.59 15.49
C ASP A 407 20.03 -6.41 14.62
N ILE A 408 20.25 -6.17 13.32
CA ILE A 408 19.18 -6.13 12.31
C ILE A 408 18.63 -7.57 12.15
N PRO A 409 17.30 -7.76 12.11
CA PRO A 409 16.75 -9.07 11.81
C PRO A 409 17.21 -9.55 10.42
N SER A 410 17.61 -10.81 10.33
CA SER A 410 18.03 -11.42 9.07
C SER A 410 16.92 -11.34 8.01
N LEU A 411 17.27 -10.99 6.78
CA LEU A 411 16.30 -10.69 5.70
C LEU A 411 15.23 -11.75 5.50
N TRP A 412 15.59 -13.04 5.60
CA TRP A 412 14.64 -14.15 5.41
C TRP A 412 13.46 -14.13 6.40
N THR A 413 13.60 -13.45 7.56
CA THR A 413 12.53 -13.34 8.56
C THR A 413 11.30 -12.58 8.03
N MET A 414 11.44 -11.80 6.95
CA MET A 414 10.29 -11.15 6.30
C MET A 414 9.29 -12.11 5.67
N PHE A 415 9.72 -13.34 5.36
CA PHE A 415 8.86 -14.37 4.80
C PHE A 415 8.13 -15.18 5.87
N TYR A 416 8.40 -14.91 7.15
CA TYR A 416 7.71 -15.58 8.25
C TYR A 416 6.44 -14.84 8.66
N PRO A 417 5.33 -15.58 8.87
CA PRO A 417 4.10 -14.98 9.34
C PRO A 417 4.29 -14.44 10.76
N LEU A 418 3.73 -13.25 10.98
CA LEU A 418 3.68 -12.64 12.30
C LEU A 418 2.73 -13.41 13.21
N CYS A 419 3.21 -13.76 14.40
CA CYS A 419 2.47 -14.52 15.40
C CYS A 419 2.08 -13.63 16.59
N GLY A 420 0.89 -13.92 17.13
CA GLY A 420 0.40 -13.31 18.37
C GLY A 420 1.20 -13.74 19.59
N ARG A 421 1.20 -12.89 20.63
CA ARG A 421 1.84 -13.15 21.93
C ARG A 421 1.48 -14.51 22.53
N ARG A 422 0.27 -15.02 22.26
CA ARG A 422 -0.19 -16.35 22.71
C ARG A 422 0.66 -17.54 22.26
N PHE A 423 1.46 -17.38 21.21
CA PHE A 423 2.32 -18.46 20.68
C PHE A 423 3.70 -18.49 21.32
N PHE A 424 3.98 -17.59 22.26
CA PHE A 424 5.28 -17.44 22.88
C PHE A 424 5.24 -17.78 24.36
N GLN A 425 6.30 -18.40 24.85
CA GLN A 425 6.50 -18.62 26.28
C GLN A 425 6.66 -17.29 27.02
N ILE A 426 6.21 -17.27 28.28
CA ILE A 426 6.20 -16.05 29.12
C ILE A 426 7.63 -15.52 29.32
N GLN A 427 8.63 -16.40 29.42
CA GLN A 427 10.04 -16.03 29.54
C GLN A 427 10.55 -15.24 28.33
N ASN A 428 10.22 -15.71 27.13
CA ASN A 428 10.59 -15.04 25.88
C ASN A 428 9.93 -13.66 25.79
N LEU A 429 8.67 -13.55 26.22
CA LEU A 429 7.94 -12.29 26.28
C LEU A 429 8.49 -11.34 27.35
N ALA A 430 8.89 -11.85 28.51
CA ALA A 430 9.50 -11.05 29.57
C ALA A 430 10.80 -10.40 29.08
N LEU A 431 11.59 -11.13 28.29
CA LEU A 431 12.81 -10.62 27.70
C LEU A 431 12.54 -9.62 26.55
N VAL A 432 11.52 -9.87 25.72
CA VAL A 432 11.07 -8.91 24.68
C VAL A 432 10.60 -7.60 25.31
N ASP A 433 9.86 -7.69 26.41
CA ASP A 433 9.27 -6.55 27.11
C ASP A 433 10.28 -5.87 28.05
N ASN A 434 11.55 -6.30 28.06
CA ASN A 434 12.61 -5.84 28.99
C ASN A 434 12.18 -5.91 30.48
N ASN A 435 11.26 -6.81 30.83
CA ASN A 435 10.78 -7.00 32.19
C ASN A 435 11.71 -7.95 32.94
N LEU A 436 12.88 -7.44 33.32
CA LEU A 436 13.92 -8.21 34.03
C LEU A 436 13.44 -8.77 35.37
N ILE A 437 12.50 -8.08 36.04
CA ILE A 437 11.92 -8.54 37.31
C ILE A 437 11.11 -9.82 37.07
N LEU A 438 10.21 -9.80 36.08
CA LEU A 438 9.42 -10.97 35.71
C LEU A 438 10.31 -12.12 35.22
N LEU A 439 11.32 -11.80 34.42
CA LEU A 439 12.27 -12.80 33.91
C LEU A 439 13.04 -13.47 35.06
N ASN A 440 13.59 -12.68 35.99
CA ASN A 440 14.35 -13.22 37.13
C ASN A 440 13.46 -14.07 38.04
N ASN A 441 12.20 -13.66 38.28
CA ASN A 441 11.25 -14.45 39.06
C ASN A 441 10.95 -15.79 38.39
N LEU A 442 10.80 -15.82 37.06
CA LEU A 442 10.55 -17.05 36.31
C LEU A 442 11.76 -17.99 36.27
N LEU A 443 12.97 -17.44 36.17
CA LEU A 443 14.21 -18.23 36.22
C LEU A 443 14.40 -18.85 37.61
N GLN A 444 14.17 -18.07 38.68
CA GLN A 444 14.24 -18.58 40.06
C GLN A 444 13.21 -19.68 40.33
N GLN A 445 11.99 -19.58 39.79
CA GLN A 445 10.98 -20.63 39.91
C GLN A 445 11.40 -21.92 39.18
N GLN A 446 12.01 -21.82 38.00
CA GLN A 446 12.53 -22.99 37.29
C GLN A 446 13.71 -23.65 38.02
N ASP A 447 14.55 -22.87 38.68
CA ASP A 447 15.66 -23.42 39.46
C ASP A 447 15.16 -24.19 40.69
N ILE A 448 14.04 -23.76 41.30
CA ILE A 448 13.39 -24.47 42.42
C ILE A 448 12.75 -25.78 41.94
N ASP A 449 12.11 -25.78 40.77
CA ASP A 449 11.45 -26.97 40.19
C ASP A 449 12.44 -28.01 39.63
N ASN A 450 13.68 -27.62 39.34
CA ASN A 450 14.74 -28.49 38.82
C ASN A 450 15.69 -29.05 39.90
N VAL A 451 15.46 -28.75 41.19
CA VAL A 451 16.17 -29.46 42.26
C VAL A 451 15.60 -30.88 42.35
N PRO A 452 16.39 -31.95 42.10
CA PRO A 452 15.90 -33.30 42.36
C PRO A 452 15.49 -33.37 43.82
N ALA A 453 14.25 -33.80 44.07
CA ALA A 453 13.67 -33.98 45.40
C ALA A 453 14.51 -34.94 46.23
N GLN A 454 15.59 -34.45 46.83
CA GLN A 454 16.51 -35.19 47.69
C GLN A 454 17.52 -34.25 48.37
N VAL A 455 17.05 -33.23 49.09
CA VAL A 455 17.76 -32.74 50.27
C VAL A 455 16.73 -32.41 51.36
N PRO A 456 16.83 -32.98 52.56
CA PRO A 456 15.86 -32.78 53.63
C PRO A 456 15.84 -31.33 54.11
N ILE A 457 14.65 -30.88 54.46
CA ILE A 457 14.33 -29.64 55.15
C ILE A 457 15.29 -29.48 56.34
N LEU A 458 16.24 -28.56 56.23
CA LEU A 458 16.99 -28.04 57.36
C LEU A 458 16.38 -26.68 57.68
N LEU A 459 15.65 -26.65 58.79
CA LEU A 459 15.09 -25.47 59.44
C LEU A 459 16.09 -24.31 59.41
N VAL A 460 15.82 -23.31 58.58
CA VAL A 460 16.38 -21.96 58.77
C VAL A 460 15.46 -21.28 59.78
N GLN A 461 15.97 -21.14 61.00
CA GLN A 461 15.38 -20.31 62.04
C GLN A 461 15.33 -18.86 61.55
N ASP A 462 14.14 -18.28 61.57
CA ASP A 462 13.91 -16.85 61.37
C ASP A 462 14.65 -16.02 62.43
N HIS A 463 15.69 -15.31 62.03
CA HIS A 463 16.12 -14.10 62.72
C HIS A 463 15.40 -12.90 62.10
N LEU A 464 14.22 -12.60 62.66
CA LEU A 464 13.55 -11.31 62.54
C LEU A 464 14.41 -10.22 63.22
N PRO A 465 14.73 -9.09 62.55
CA PRO A 465 15.18 -7.90 63.25
C PRO A 465 14.01 -7.23 63.97
N GLN A 466 14.23 -6.97 65.26
CA GLN A 466 13.35 -6.22 66.16
C GLN A 466 12.98 -4.86 65.54
N GLN A 467 11.69 -4.65 65.24
CA GLN A 467 11.13 -3.32 65.12
C GLN A 467 10.62 -2.86 66.50
N GLN A 468 11.10 -1.68 66.88
CA GLN A 468 10.80 -0.99 68.12
C GLN A 468 9.30 -0.70 68.26
N GLN A 469 8.78 -1.04 69.45
CA GLN A 469 7.48 -0.64 69.94
C GLN A 469 7.40 0.89 70.06
N ILE A 470 6.41 1.50 69.40
CA ILE A 470 5.83 2.78 69.83
C ILE A 470 4.39 2.49 70.23
N ASN A 471 4.11 2.78 71.50
CA ASN A 471 2.82 2.62 72.18
C ASN A 471 1.69 3.40 71.51
N GLN A 472 0.55 2.76 71.30
CA GLN A 472 -0.77 3.41 71.30
C GLN A 472 -1.78 2.53 72.05
N PRO A 473 -2.68 3.12 72.86
CA PRO A 473 -3.58 2.38 73.73
C PRO A 473 -4.84 1.87 73.00
N GLU A 474 -5.36 0.81 73.59
CA GLU A 474 -6.56 0.05 73.24
C GLU A 474 -7.79 0.92 72.97
N ILE A 475 -8.47 0.65 71.84
CA ILE A 475 -9.89 0.93 71.67
C ILE A 475 -10.58 -0.40 71.36
N GLN A 476 -11.53 -0.74 72.23
CA GLN A 476 -12.35 -1.94 72.22
C GLN A 476 -13.21 -2.00 70.95
N ILE A 477 -13.16 -3.14 70.26
CA ILE A 477 -14.12 -3.50 69.20
C ILE A 477 -15.31 -4.17 69.88
N GLN A 478 -16.47 -3.53 69.81
CA GLN A 478 -17.77 -4.15 70.06
C GLN A 478 -18.31 -4.71 68.74
N ASP A 479 -18.76 -5.96 68.82
CA ASP A 479 -19.43 -6.73 67.77
C ASP A 479 -20.68 -6.01 67.22
N VAL A 480 -20.78 -5.89 65.89
CA VAL A 480 -22.07 -5.84 65.19
C VAL A 480 -21.97 -6.65 63.91
N GLN A 481 -22.68 -7.79 63.92
CA GLN A 481 -23.04 -8.56 62.73
C GLN A 481 -23.99 -7.76 61.84
N ILE A 482 -23.70 -7.63 60.55
CA ILE A 482 -24.74 -7.42 59.53
C ILE A 482 -24.45 -8.33 58.32
N ASN A 483 -25.22 -9.41 58.26
CA ASN A 483 -25.57 -10.14 57.04
C ASN A 483 -26.29 -9.20 56.08
N GLN A 484 -25.83 -9.05 54.82
CA GLN A 484 -26.76 -8.87 53.71
C GLN A 484 -26.25 -9.58 52.45
N GLN A 485 -27.07 -10.56 52.03
CA GLN A 485 -27.00 -11.33 50.81
C GLN A 485 -27.31 -10.41 49.60
N PHE A 486 -26.51 -10.49 48.54
CA PHE A 486 -26.94 -10.03 47.22
C PHE A 486 -27.48 -11.22 46.43
N VAL A 487 -28.80 -11.28 46.32
CA VAL A 487 -29.54 -12.16 45.43
C VAL A 487 -29.59 -11.51 44.05
N ILE A 488 -29.13 -12.25 43.04
CA ILE A 488 -29.27 -11.93 41.62
C ILE A 488 -30.72 -12.25 41.23
N ASN A 489 -31.46 -11.24 40.75
CA ASN A 489 -32.77 -11.44 40.15
C ASN A 489 -32.68 -11.09 38.66
N VAL A 490 -32.65 -12.12 37.83
CA VAL A 490 -32.87 -12.08 36.39
C VAL A 490 -34.32 -12.48 36.21
N ASP A 491 -35.17 -11.57 35.73
CA ASP A 491 -36.31 -11.82 34.84
C ASP A 491 -37.18 -10.56 34.68
N ASN A 492 -37.84 -10.47 33.52
CA ASN A 492 -38.87 -9.51 33.09
C ASN A 492 -38.41 -8.20 32.43
N ILE A 493 -38.22 -8.21 31.10
CA ILE A 493 -38.88 -7.24 30.20
C ILE A 493 -39.22 -7.95 28.87
N LEU A 494 -40.49 -8.36 28.74
CA LEU A 494 -41.16 -8.72 27.50
C LEU A 494 -42.42 -7.85 27.40
N GLY A 495 -42.58 -7.17 26.26
CA GLY A 495 -43.87 -6.69 25.72
C GLY A 495 -44.50 -5.45 26.34
N ASN A 496 -44.65 -4.36 25.57
CA ASN A 496 -45.90 -4.17 24.82
C ASN A 496 -45.89 -2.87 24.00
N ASP A 497 -46.62 -2.98 22.89
CA ASP A 497 -46.92 -2.00 21.85
C ASP A 497 -47.67 -0.77 22.36
N GLN A 498 -47.51 0.38 21.66
CA GLN A 498 -48.62 1.08 20.97
C GLN A 498 -48.17 2.36 20.23
N PRO A 499 -48.96 2.84 19.23
CA PRO A 499 -48.49 3.69 18.14
C PRO A 499 -48.73 5.18 18.35
N LEU A 500 -47.89 6.03 17.76
CA LEU A 500 -48.13 7.47 17.67
C LEU A 500 -48.80 7.82 16.34
N GLN A 501 -50.03 8.34 16.47
CA GLN A 501 -50.84 8.91 15.41
C GLN A 501 -50.28 10.22 14.87
N GLN A 502 -50.61 10.44 13.60
CA GLN A 502 -50.53 11.67 12.82
C GLN A 502 -51.19 12.86 13.55
N ASN A 503 -50.62 14.05 13.35
CA ASN A 503 -51.41 15.28 13.20
C ASN A 503 -50.74 16.17 12.17
N GLN A 504 -51.42 16.32 11.02
CA GLN A 504 -51.29 17.45 10.12
C GLN A 504 -52.09 18.61 10.71
N LEU A 505 -51.61 19.85 10.58
CA LEU A 505 -52.36 20.95 9.95
C LEU A 505 -51.52 22.25 9.91
N LEU A 506 -51.62 22.90 8.74
CA LEU A 506 -51.12 24.21 8.29
C LEU A 506 -49.67 24.30 7.79
#